data_AF-A0A4P7Z105-F1
#
_entry.id   AF-A0A4P7Z105-F1
#
_cell.length_a   1.000
_cell.length_b   1.000
_cell.length_c   1.000
_cell.angle_alpha   90.00
_cell.angle_beta   90.00
_cell.angle_gamma   90.00
#
_symmetry.space_group_name_H-M   'P 1'
#
loop_
_entity.id
_entity.type
_entity.pdbx_description
1 polymer ?
#
loop_
_entity_poly.entity_id
_entity_poly.type
_entity_poly.pdbx_seq_one_letter_code
_entity_poly.pdbx_strand_id
1 'polypeptide(L)' 'MTTANTAPGLELAASVARNRAKLIRKTTRTGSAAAIAYDDLATELERMAAREKAREQQTDMLEDAR' A
#
# COMPACT_ATOMS: atom_id res chain seq x y z
N MET A 1 13.78 -15.84 6.91
CA MET A 1 12.81 -16.31 5.90
C MET A 1 12.05 -15.09 5.36
N THR A 2 12.45 -14.66 4.15
CA THR A 2 11.66 -14.00 3.09
C THR A 2 10.68 -12.87 3.45
N THR A 3 11.18 -11.63 3.53
CA THR A 3 10.39 -10.39 3.40
C THR A 3 10.16 -9.95 1.95
N ALA A 4 10.80 -10.61 0.97
CA ALA A 4 10.83 -10.24 -0.45
C ALA A 4 9.46 -10.14 -1.18
N ASN A 5 8.37 -10.60 -0.55
CA ASN A 5 7.01 -10.51 -1.11
C ASN A 5 6.12 -9.46 -0.43
N THR A 6 6.68 -8.67 0.50
CA THR A 6 5.87 -7.76 1.34
C THR A 6 5.46 -6.51 0.56
N ALA A 7 6.39 -5.88 -0.18
CA ALA A 7 6.08 -4.68 -0.94
C ALA A 7 5.03 -4.91 -2.06
N PRO A 8 5.14 -5.94 -2.92
CA PRO A 8 4.10 -6.22 -3.92
C PRO A 8 2.73 -6.54 -3.30
N GLY A 9 2.70 -7.24 -2.16
CA GLY A 9 1.46 -7.53 -1.42
C GLY A 9 0.80 -6.27 -0.87
N LEU A 10 1.58 -5.33 -0.35
CA LEU A 10 1.11 -4.03 0.14
C LEU A 10 0.55 -3.15 -0.99
N GLU A 11 1.19 -3.13 -2.16
CA GLU A 11 0.70 -2.40 -3.33
C GLU A 11 -0.63 -2.96 -3.85
N LEU A 12 -0.77 -4.28 -3.88
CA LEU A 12 -2.03 -4.94 -4.25
C LEU A 12 -3.14 -4.58 -3.25
N ALA A 13 -2.85 -4.63 -1.94
CA ALA A 13 -3.80 -4.27 -0.90
C ALA A 13 -4.25 -2.80 -1.01
N ALA A 14 -3.33 -1.88 -1.31
CA ALA A 14 -3.65 -0.47 -1.53
C ALA A 14 -4.59 -0.28 -2.73
N SER A 15 -4.33 -1.01 -3.83
CA SER A 15 -5.19 -1.00 -5.03
C SER A 15 -6.61 -1.49 -4.71
N VAL A 16 -6.73 -2.59 -3.96
CA VAL A 16 -8.03 -3.12 -3.52
C VAL A 16 -8.78 -2.12 -2.67
N ALA A 17 -8.11 -1.48 -1.70
CA ALA A 17 -8.71 -0.46 -0.84
C ALA A 17 -9.25 0.73 -1.65
N ARG A 18 -8.49 1.26 -2.63
CA ARG A 18 -8.96 2.31 -3.54
C ARG A 18 -10.17 1.90 -4.36
N ASN A 19 -10.16 0.68 -4.90
CA ASN A 19 -11.30 0.18 -5.69
C ASN A 19 -12.56 0.09 -4.82
N ARG A 20 -12.42 -0.30 -3.55
CA ARG A 20 -13.51 -0.30 -2.58
C ARG A 20 -14.03 1.11 -2.30
N ALA A 21 -13.14 2.08 -2.07
CA ALA A 21 -13.50 3.48 -1.89
C ALA A 21 -14.28 4.05 -3.10
N LYS A 22 -13.80 3.78 -4.33
CA LYS A 22 -14.49 4.17 -5.57
C LYS A 22 -15.87 3.56 -5.70
N LEU A 23 -16.01 2.27 -5.40
CA LEU A 23 -17.31 1.58 -5.45
C LEU A 23 -18.30 2.21 -4.47
N ILE A 24 -17.86 2.45 -3.22
CA ILE A 24 -18.70 3.08 -2.21
C ILE A 24 -19.13 4.48 -2.67
N ARG A 25 -18.20 5.32 -3.14
CA ARG A 25 -18.51 6.64 -3.68
C ARG A 25 -19.53 6.61 -4.81
N LYS A 26 -19.46 5.61 -5.70
CA LYS A 26 -20.43 5.44 -6.79
C LYS A 26 -21.84 5.14 -6.26
N THR A 27 -21.94 4.44 -5.13
CA THR A 27 -23.21 4.02 -4.53
C THR A 27 -23.76 5.01 -3.49
N THR A 28 -22.95 5.95 -2.98
CA THR A 28 -23.34 6.88 -1.91
C THR A 28 -23.24 8.33 -2.38
N ARG A 29 -24.33 9.11 -2.27
CA ARG A 29 -24.49 10.42 -2.92
C ARG A 29 -23.60 11.57 -2.41
N THR A 30 -22.81 11.40 -1.35
CA THR A 30 -22.13 12.55 -0.69
C THR A 30 -20.80 12.22 0.00
N GLY A 31 -20.09 11.18 -0.44
CA GLY A 31 -18.82 10.81 0.20
C GLY A 31 -19.07 10.08 1.51
N SER A 32 -19.06 8.75 1.44
CA SER A 32 -19.18 7.89 2.63
C SER A 32 -17.92 8.00 3.48
N ALA A 33 -18.08 8.11 4.80
CA ALA A 33 -16.97 7.98 5.75
C ALA A 33 -16.18 6.68 5.54
N ALA A 34 -16.85 5.60 5.11
CA ALA A 34 -16.19 4.36 4.76
C ALA A 34 -15.27 4.54 3.53
N ALA A 35 -15.69 5.28 2.50
CA ALA A 35 -14.85 5.53 1.34
C ALA A 35 -13.60 6.36 1.68
N ILE A 36 -13.73 7.33 2.59
CA ILE A 36 -12.60 8.11 3.10
C ILE A 36 -11.64 7.19 3.86
N ALA A 37 -12.14 6.36 4.78
CA ALA A 37 -11.31 5.42 5.52
C ALA A 37 -10.56 4.42 4.60
N TYR A 38 -11.18 3.98 3.51
CA TYR A 38 -10.51 3.13 2.52
C TYR A 38 -9.44 3.86 1.71
N ASP A 39 -9.61 5.16 1.43
CA ASP A 39 -8.55 5.95 0.80
C ASP A 39 -7.37 6.16 1.76
N ASP A 40 -7.64 6.48 3.03
CA ASP A 40 -6.61 6.64 4.06
C ASP A 40 -5.80 5.35 4.23
N LEU A 41 -6.50 4.21 4.30
CA LEU A 41 -5.86 2.88 4.35
C LEU A 41 -5.01 2.63 3.11
N ALA A 42 -5.48 2.97 1.91
CA ALA A 42 -4.70 2.81 0.70
C ALA A 42 -3.40 3.63 0.74
N THR A 43 -3.47 4.87 1.21
CA THR A 43 -2.29 5.73 1.37
C THR A 43 -1.31 5.17 2.39
N GLU A 44 -1.79 4.60 3.50
CA GLU A 44 -0.91 3.97 4.48
C GLU A 44 -0.19 2.74 3.91
N LEU A 45 -0.91 1.89 3.19
CA LEU A 45 -0.34 0.70 2.54
C LEU A 45 0.73 1.05 1.50
N GLU A 46 0.53 2.11 0.71
CA GLU A 46 1.57 2.60 -0.22
C GLU A 46 2.81 3.10 0.49
N ARG A 47 2.64 3.82 1.61
CA ARG A 47 3.78 4.28 2.43
C ARG A 47 4.55 3.09 3.02
N MET A 48 3.84 2.05 3.45
CA MET A 48 4.47 0.81 3.90
C MET A 48 5.22 0.12 2.77
N ALA A 49 4.63 0.01 1.57
CA ALA A 49 5.28 -0.57 0.41
C ALA A 49 6.56 0.20 0.03
N ALA A 50 6.51 1.53 0.04
CA ALA A 50 7.67 2.38 -0.23
C ALA A 50 8.78 2.19 0.81
N ARG A 51 8.43 2.05 2.09
CA ARG A 51 9.40 1.78 3.16
C ARG A 51 10.06 0.40 3.00
N GLU A 52 9.28 -0.62 2.64
CA GLU A 52 9.82 -1.96 2.41
C GLU A 52 10.74 -1.98 1.18
N LYS A 53 10.37 -1.32 0.07
CA LYS A 53 11.27 -1.16 -1.09
C LYS A 53 12.57 -0.44 -0.73
N ALA A 54 12.49 0.62 0.08
CA ALA A 54 13.68 1.35 0.53
C ALA A 54 14.59 0.49 1.43
N ARG A 55 14.00 -0.39 2.26
CA ARG A 55 14.76 -1.34 3.07
C ARG A 55 15.46 -2.38 2.21
N GLU A 56 14.76 -2.95 1.22
CA GLU A 56 15.34 -3.90 0.26
C GLU A 56 16.56 -3.30 -0.47
N GLN A 57 16.44 -2.06 -0.95
CA GLN A 57 17.55 -1.33 -1.58
C GLN A 57 18.72 -1.07 -0.62
N GLN A 58 18.43 -0.73 0.63
CA GLN A 58 19.47 -0.50 1.64
C GLN A 58 20.22 -1.78 1.98
N THR A 59 19.52 -2.92 2.08
CA THR A 59 20.15 -4.22 2.31
C THR A 59 21.03 -4.63 1.14
N ASP A 60 20.57 -4.42 -0.10
CA ASP A 60 21.32 -4.76 -1.32
C ASP A 60 22.66 -3.98 -1.38
N MET A 61 22.64 -2.68 -1.11
CA MET A 61 23.85 -1.85 -1.06
C MET A 61 24.85 -2.25 0.04
N LEU A 62 24.35 -2.80 1.16
CA LEU A 62 25.20 -3.29 2.26
C LEU A 62 25.80 -4.66 1.95
N GLU A 63 25.12 -5.48 1.18
CA GLU A 63 25.62 -6.78 0.72
C GLU A 63 26.68 -6.61 -0.38
N ASP A 64 26.50 -5.68 -1.33
CA ASP A 64 27.48 -5.36 -2.37
C ASP A 64 28.78 -4.73 -1.85
N ALA A 65 28.76 -4.14 -0.64
CA ALA A 65 29.91 -3.48 -0.03
C ALA A 65 30.84 -4.41 0.78
N ARG A 66 30.56 -5.72 0.83
CA ARG A 66 31.34 -6.75 1.54
C ARG A 66 32.16 -7.62 0.59
#